data_AF-A0A9W7H4N0-F1
#
_entry.id   AF-A0A9W7H4N0-F1
#
_cell.length_a   1.000
_cell.length_b   1.000
_cell.length_c   1.000
_cell.angle_alpha   90.00
_cell.angle_beta   90.00
_cell.angle_gamma   90.00
#
_symmetry.space_group_name_H-M   'P 1'
#
loop_
_entity.id
_entity.type
_entity.pdbx_description
1 polymer ?
#
loop_
_entity_poly.entity_id
_entity_poly.type
_entity_poly.pdbx_seq_one_letter_code
_entity_poly.pdbx_strand_id
1 'polypeptide(L)'
;MAEVGIKATINRWDDTLALGMIDPHDSLSHPAGVSDAQAESATKLDPDLFTKFLIPNWFEGESTGSTKDNPFPLPDAYLLPQQVNQKKLGEIKQILREAPLDENLKRELSRALHVYFRDWLYASGNIRQLYCLQSD
;
A
#
# COMPACT_ATOMS: atom_id res chain seq x y z
N MET A 1 -20.33 -0.73 -14.53
CA MET A 1 -19.70 0.55 -14.95
C MET A 1 -20.51 1.27 -16.03
N ALA A 2 -20.83 0.61 -17.16
CA ALA A 2 -21.71 1.19 -18.17
C ALA A 2 -23.14 1.47 -17.65
N GLU A 3 -23.68 0.58 -16.81
CA GLU A 3 -25.00 0.73 -16.17
C GLU A 3 -25.10 1.94 -15.22
N VAL A 4 -23.96 2.41 -14.69
CA VAL A 4 -23.87 3.59 -13.82
C VAL A 4 -23.31 4.81 -14.56
N GLY A 5 -23.16 4.74 -15.88
CA GLY A 5 -22.71 5.86 -16.72
C GLY A 5 -21.22 6.25 -16.56
N ILE A 6 -20.40 5.42 -15.88
CA ILE A 6 -18.98 5.73 -15.64
C ILE A 6 -18.17 5.34 -16.88
N LYS A 7 -17.48 6.33 -17.46
CA LYS A 7 -16.49 6.13 -18.53
C LYS A 7 -15.11 5.89 -17.93
N ALA A 8 -14.66 4.63 -17.95
CA ALA A 8 -13.38 4.19 -17.40
C ALA A 8 -12.14 4.92 -17.99
N THR A 9 -12.27 5.53 -19.17
CA THR A 9 -11.19 6.29 -19.82
C THR A 9 -10.97 7.68 -19.21
N ILE A 10 -11.92 8.19 -18.42
CA ILE A 10 -11.81 9.50 -17.78
C ILE A 10 -11.51 9.27 -16.29
N ASN A 11 -10.23 9.34 -15.93
CA ASN A 11 -9.76 9.20 -14.55
C ASN A 11 -8.78 10.32 -14.21
N ARG A 12 -9.22 11.30 -13.40
CA ARG A 12 -8.44 12.47 -12.95
C ARG A 12 -8.04 12.34 -11.48
N TRP A 13 -7.70 11.13 -11.05
CA TRP A 13 -7.30 10.83 -9.67
C TRP A 13 -6.08 11.64 -9.21
N ASP A 14 -5.27 12.13 -10.15
CA ASP A 14 -4.03 12.85 -9.89
C ASP A 14 -4.18 14.38 -10.01
N ASP A 15 -5.37 14.88 -10.37
CA ASP A 15 -5.69 16.30 -10.35
C ASP A 15 -6.34 16.67 -9.00
N THR A 16 -5.54 17.21 -8.10
CA THR A 16 -6.01 17.74 -6.83
C THR A 16 -6.69 19.09 -7.01
N LEU A 17 -7.92 19.23 -6.53
CA LEU A 17 -8.64 20.51 -6.49
C LEU A 17 -8.69 21.03 -5.06
N ALA A 18 -8.01 22.14 -4.78
CA ALA A 18 -8.12 22.83 -3.50
C ALA A 18 -9.48 23.53 -3.39
N LEU A 19 -10.32 23.08 -2.46
CA LEU A 19 -11.67 23.64 -2.26
C LEU A 19 -11.69 24.87 -1.34
N GLY A 20 -10.56 25.22 -0.72
CA GLY A 20 -10.40 26.41 0.11
C GLY A 20 -8.93 26.85 0.18
N MET A 21 -8.71 28.16 0.30
CA MET A 21 -7.42 28.71 0.70
C MET A 21 -7.46 28.94 2.20
N ILE A 22 -6.44 28.47 2.93
CA ILE A 22 -6.23 28.89 4.31
C ILE A 22 -5.85 30.37 4.23
N ASP A 23 -6.73 31.27 4.67
CA ASP A 23 -6.42 32.70 4.73
C ASP A 23 -5.31 32.90 5.78
N PRO A 24 -4.12 33.39 5.40
CA PRO A 24 -3.04 33.68 6.34
C PRO A 24 -3.43 34.71 7.41
N HIS A 25 -4.53 35.45 7.20
CA HIS A 25 -5.05 36.45 8.12
C HIS A 25 -6.22 35.96 9.00
N ASP A 26 -6.61 34.69 8.91
CA ASP A 26 -7.65 34.12 9.77
C ASP A 26 -7.14 33.95 11.22
N SER A 27 -7.31 35.04 11.98
CA SER A 27 -6.82 35.18 13.36
C SER A 27 -7.68 34.40 14.37
N LEU A 28 -8.70 33.66 13.92
CA LEU A 28 -9.57 32.83 14.75
C LEU A 28 -9.09 31.38 14.82
N SER A 29 -7.79 31.21 15.07
CA SER A 29 -7.24 29.91 15.46
C SER A 29 -7.70 29.60 16.89
N HIS A 30 -8.77 28.81 17.03
CA HIS A 30 -9.08 28.17 18.30
C HIS A 30 -7.84 27.39 18.80
N PRO A 31 -7.47 27.48 20.09
CA PRO A 31 -6.25 26.86 20.64
C PRO A 31 -6.28 25.32 20.66
N ALA A 32 -7.34 24.68 20.14
CA ALA A 32 -7.45 23.24 20.01
C ALA A 32 -7.01 22.69 18.64
N GLY A 33 -6.65 23.53 17.66
CA GLY A 33 -6.47 23.13 16.26
C GLY A 33 -5.15 23.51 15.59
N VAL A 34 -4.14 23.95 16.33
CA VAL A 34 -2.84 24.39 15.76
C VAL A 34 -2.01 23.26 15.13
N SER A 35 -2.36 21.98 15.35
CA SER A 35 -1.66 20.88 14.69
C SER A 35 -2.20 20.57 13.28
N ASP A 36 -3.41 21.03 12.94
CA ASP A 36 -4.04 20.77 11.64
C ASP A 36 -3.81 21.92 10.64
N ALA A 37 -3.18 23.02 11.07
CA ALA A 37 -2.94 24.21 10.25
C ALA A 37 -1.89 23.99 9.14
N GLN A 38 -1.14 22.89 9.19
CA GLN A 38 -0.35 22.38 8.07
C GLN A 38 -1.07 21.15 7.51
N ALA A 39 -2.27 21.33 6.97
CA ALA A 39 -2.92 20.30 6.18
C ALA A 39 -2.02 20.04 4.96
N GLU A 40 -1.16 19.02 5.05
CA GLU A 40 -0.30 18.59 3.95
C GLU A 40 -1.19 18.40 2.71
N SER A 41 -0.89 19.15 1.65
CA SER A 41 -1.64 19.05 0.41
C SER A 41 -1.50 17.63 -0.13
N ALA A 42 -2.61 17.09 -0.66
CA ALA A 42 -2.62 15.76 -1.24
C ALA A 42 -1.49 15.67 -2.29
N THR A 43 -0.58 14.72 -2.10
CA THR A 43 0.58 14.52 -2.98
C THR A 43 0.42 13.19 -3.71
N LYS A 44 0.85 13.13 -4.97
CA LYS A 44 0.85 11.90 -5.76
C LYS A 44 1.78 10.88 -5.09
N LEU A 45 1.36 9.62 -5.01
CA LEU A 45 2.21 8.54 -4.53
C LEU A 45 3.38 8.34 -5.50
N ASP A 46 4.59 8.15 -4.99
CA ASP A 46 5.73 7.77 -5.85
C ASP A 46 5.42 6.44 -6.57
N PRO A 47 5.56 6.36 -7.91
CA PRO A 47 5.42 5.11 -8.64
C PRO A 47 6.23 3.93 -8.10
N ASP A 48 7.41 4.18 -7.52
CA ASP A 48 8.25 3.14 -6.95
C ASP A 48 7.70 2.59 -5.62
N LEU A 49 6.90 3.39 -4.91
CA LEU A 49 6.23 3.02 -3.67
C LEU A 49 4.86 2.37 -3.91
N PHE A 50 4.37 2.38 -5.15
CA PHE A 50 3.08 1.79 -5.47
C PHE A 50 3.12 0.26 -5.37
N THR A 51 2.30 -0.26 -4.47
CA THR A 51 2.09 -1.70 -4.29
C THR A 51 0.62 -2.04 -4.49
N LYS A 52 0.38 -3.14 -5.21
CA LYS A 52 -0.98 -3.70 -5.31
C LYS A 52 -1.32 -4.33 -3.97
N PHE A 53 -2.36 -3.84 -3.31
CA PHE A 53 -2.87 -4.44 -2.08
C PHE A 53 -3.23 -5.91 -2.35
N LEU A 54 -2.57 -6.81 -1.63
CA LEU A 54 -3.03 -8.18 -1.50
C LEU A 54 -4.08 -8.16 -0.40
N ILE A 55 -5.33 -8.46 -0.75
CA ILE A 55 -6.36 -8.71 0.25
C ILE A 55 -6.07 -10.12 0.78
N PRO A 56 -5.70 -10.28 2.06
CA PRO A 56 -5.57 -11.60 2.62
C PRO A 56 -6.94 -12.28 2.53
N ASN A 57 -6.96 -13.50 2.01
CA ASN A 57 -8.07 -14.42 2.10
C ASN A 57 -8.24 -14.84 3.57
N TRP A 58 -8.84 -13.95 4.37
CA TRP A 58 -9.01 -14.09 5.82
C TRP A 58 -10.06 -15.16 6.20
N PHE A 59 -10.95 -15.50 5.28
CA PHE A 59 -11.95 -16.56 5.48
C PHE A 59 -11.82 -17.60 4.37
N GLU A 60 -11.43 -18.83 4.72
CA GLU A 60 -11.62 -20.01 3.88
C GLU A 60 -13.13 -20.17 3.63
N GLY A 61 -13.61 -19.73 2.49
CA GLY A 61 -15.03 -19.92 2.17
C GLY A 61 -15.46 -19.40 0.81
N GLU A 62 -14.94 -18.25 0.38
CA GLU A 62 -15.31 -17.72 -0.93
C GLU A 62 -14.08 -17.10 -1.57
N SER A 63 -13.75 -17.55 -2.78
CA SER A 63 -12.82 -16.85 -3.65
C SER A 63 -13.37 -15.44 -3.87
N THR A 64 -13.00 -14.51 -3.00
CA THR A 64 -13.37 -13.11 -3.14
C THR A 64 -12.84 -12.71 -4.51
N GLY A 65 -13.75 -12.29 -5.39
CA GLY A 65 -13.47 -12.05 -6.80
C GLY A 65 -12.15 -11.30 -7.00
N SER A 66 -11.47 -11.61 -8.10
CA SER A 66 -10.20 -10.98 -8.40
C SER A 66 -10.35 -9.46 -8.39
N THR A 67 -9.50 -8.75 -7.64
CA THR A 67 -9.36 -7.28 -7.76
C THR A 67 -8.84 -6.86 -9.15
N LYS A 68 -8.67 -7.82 -10.08
CA LYS A 68 -8.44 -7.60 -11.51
C LYS A 68 -9.56 -6.85 -12.20
N ASP A 69 -10.77 -6.82 -11.64
CA ASP A 69 -11.89 -6.07 -12.22
C ASP A 69 -11.89 -4.59 -11.79
N ASN A 70 -10.72 -4.01 -11.48
CA ASN A 70 -10.60 -2.56 -11.41
C ASN A 70 -10.84 -2.01 -12.81
N PRO A 71 -11.93 -1.25 -13.02
CA PRO A 71 -12.29 -0.76 -14.34
C PRO A 71 -11.37 0.36 -14.81
N PHE A 72 -10.58 0.96 -13.91
CA PHE A 72 -9.58 1.97 -14.27
C PHE A 72 -8.23 1.29 -14.52
N PRO A 73 -7.69 1.37 -15.74
CA PRO A 73 -6.35 0.85 -16.01
C PRO A 73 -5.32 1.63 -15.20
N LEU A 74 -4.32 0.91 -14.67
CA LEU A 74 -3.19 1.53 -14.00
C LEU A 74 -2.36 2.31 -15.03
N PRO A 75 -1.99 3.58 -14.78
CA PRO A 75 -1.14 4.33 -15.71
C PRO A 75 0.23 3.68 -15.89
N ASP A 76 0.82 3.81 -17.09
CA ASP A 76 2.11 3.19 -17.44
C ASP A 76 3.24 3.57 -16.47
N ALA A 77 3.21 4.80 -15.94
CA ALA A 77 4.16 5.29 -14.96
C ALA A 77 4.23 4.41 -13.70
N TYR A 78 3.11 3.82 -13.27
CA TYR A 78 3.01 2.93 -12.11
C TYR A 78 3.13 1.45 -12.50
N LEU A 79 2.76 1.10 -13.73
CA LEU A 79 2.81 -0.28 -14.23
C LEU A 79 4.26 -0.76 -14.41
N LEU A 80 5.12 0.07 -15.01
CA LEU A 80 6.51 -0.32 -15.28
C LEU A 80 7.31 -0.61 -13.99
N PRO A 81 7.35 0.29 -12.98
CA PRO A 81 8.03 0.01 -11.72
C PRO A 81 7.45 -1.20 -11.00
N GLN A 82 6.11 -1.33 -10.99
CA GLN A 82 5.43 -2.47 -10.40
C GLN A 82 5.87 -3.79 -11.06
N GLN A 83 5.93 -3.87 -12.39
CA GLN A 83 6.34 -5.08 -13.09
C GLN A 83 7.80 -5.42 -12.83
N VAL A 84 8.68 -4.42 -12.80
CA VAL A 84 10.10 -4.60 -12.46
C VAL A 84 10.24 -5.13 -11.03
N ASN A 85 9.53 -4.55 -10.06
CA ASN A 85 9.57 -5.00 -8.67
C ASN A 85 9.02 -6.42 -8.51
N GLN A 86 7.96 -6.78 -9.24
CA GLN A 86 7.42 -8.14 -9.25
C GLN A 86 8.41 -9.16 -9.85
N LYS A 87 9.12 -8.81 -10.92
CA LYS A 87 10.17 -9.66 -11.51
C LYS A 87 11.32 -9.86 -10.54
N LYS A 88 11.85 -8.77 -9.96
CA LYS A 88 12.90 -8.81 -8.94
C LYS A 88 12.50 -9.68 -7.74
N LEU A 89 11.27 -9.54 -7.25
CA LEU A 89 10.76 -10.38 -6.16
C LEU A 89 10.71 -11.87 -6.55
N GLY A 90 10.29 -12.16 -7.79
CA GLY A 90 10.29 -13.52 -8.33
C GLY A 90 11.69 -14.13 -8.41
N GLU A 91 12.65 -13.35 -8.90
CA GLU A 91 14.07 -13.75 -8.96
C GLU A 91 14.64 -14.03 -7.56
N ILE A 92 14.41 -13.13 -6.59
CA ILE A 92 14.87 -13.33 -5.20
C ILE A 92 14.24 -14.58 -4.59
N LYS A 93 12.93 -14.81 -4.78
CA LYS A 93 12.25 -16.02 -4.30
C LYS A 93 12.84 -17.28 -4.91
N GLN A 94 13.16 -17.26 -6.20
CA GLN A 94 13.77 -18.39 -6.88
C GLN A 94 15.17 -18.67 -6.35
N ILE A 95 16.00 -17.63 -6.21
CA ILE A 95 17.35 -17.73 -5.64
C ILE A 95 17.31 -18.31 -4.22
N LEU A 96 16.39 -17.83 -3.37
CA LEU A 96 16.22 -18.35 -2.01
C LEU A 96 15.76 -19.81 -1.98
N ARG A 97 15.00 -20.26 -2.99
CA ARG A 97 14.53 -21.64 -3.11
C ARG A 97 15.62 -22.59 -3.62
N GLU A 98 16.45 -22.13 -4.55
CA GLU A 98 17.53 -22.92 -5.16
C GLU A 98 18.81 -22.92 -4.33
N ALA A 99 19.00 -21.93 -3.46
CA ALA A 99 20.15 -21.87 -2.57
C ALA A 99 20.18 -23.09 -1.63
N PRO A 100 21.31 -23.83 -1.57
CA PRO A 100 21.48 -24.93 -0.61
C PRO A 100 21.71 -24.35 0.79
N LEU A 101 20.64 -23.87 1.42
CA LEU A 101 20.67 -23.32 2.77
C LEU A 101 20.60 -24.48 3.79
N ASP A 102 21.53 -24.49 4.75
CA ASP A 102 21.44 -25.37 5.92
C ASP A 102 20.21 -25.03 6.77
N GLU A 103 19.67 -26.00 7.52
CA GLU A 103 18.49 -25.81 8.36
C GLU A 103 18.69 -24.75 9.46
N ASN A 104 19.92 -24.61 9.95
CA ASN A 104 20.25 -23.51 10.88
C ASN A 104 20.13 -22.14 10.21
N LEU A 105 20.66 -22.01 9.00
CA LEU A 105 20.62 -20.76 8.24
C LEU A 105 19.21 -20.40 7.78
N LYS A 106 18.39 -21.39 7.39
CA LYS A 106 16.97 -21.17 7.10
C LYS A 106 16.21 -20.62 8.31
N ARG A 107 16.47 -21.18 9.49
CA ARG A 107 15.86 -20.72 10.75
C ARG A 107 16.32 -19.31 11.13
N GLU A 108 17.60 -18.99 10.94
CA GLU A 108 18.11 -17.63 11.15
C GLU A 108 17.49 -16.63 10.18
N LEU A 109 17.41 -16.97 8.89
CA LEU A 109 16.75 -16.13 7.88
C LEU A 109 15.27 -15.89 8.22
N SER A 110 14.54 -16.93 8.61
CA SER A 110 13.15 -16.80 9.06
C SER A 110 13.02 -15.87 10.26
N ARG A 111 13.87 -16.03 11.29
CA ARG A 111 13.88 -15.14 12.46
C ARG A 111 14.16 -13.69 12.06
N ALA A 112 15.16 -13.46 11.21
CA ALA A 112 15.48 -12.13 10.71
C ALA A 112 14.27 -11.52 9.97
N LEU A 113 13.65 -12.25 9.05
CA LEU A 113 12.45 -11.81 8.34
C LEU A 113 11.30 -11.45 9.29
N HIS A 114 11.07 -12.26 10.33
CA HIS A 114 10.04 -11.97 11.33
C HIS A 114 10.32 -10.67 12.11
N VAL A 115 11.57 -10.41 12.49
CA VAL A 115 11.95 -9.16 13.16
C VAL A 115 11.75 -7.97 12.23
N TYR A 116 12.25 -8.03 11.00
CA TYR A 116 12.07 -6.94 10.03
C TYR A 116 10.60 -6.68 9.72
N PHE A 117 9.79 -7.72 9.58
CA PHE A 117 8.35 -7.58 9.37
C PHE A 117 7.68 -6.88 10.55
N ARG A 118 8.04 -7.26 11.78
CA ARG A 118 7.53 -6.63 12.99
C ARG A 118 7.94 -5.15 13.09
N ASP A 119 9.20 -4.84 12.82
CA ASP A 119 9.70 -3.45 12.83
C ASP A 119 9.01 -2.60 11.78
N TRP A 120 8.78 -3.17 10.58
CA TRP A 120 8.01 -2.51 9.53
C TRP A 120 6.55 -2.25 9.95
N LEU A 121 5.90 -3.19 10.64
CA LEU A 121 4.54 -2.99 11.17
C LEU A 121 4.48 -1.90 12.23
N TYR A 122 5.51 -1.78 13.09
CA TYR A 122 5.61 -0.66 14.04
C TYR A 122 5.81 0.67 13.33
N ALA A 123 6.74 0.74 12.37
CA ALA A 123 7.05 1.97 11.64
C ALA A 123 5.88 2.46 10.76
N SER A 124 5.15 1.54 10.15
CA SER A 124 4.00 1.85 9.28
C SER A 124 2.68 2.10 10.03
N GLY A 125 2.67 1.96 11.37
CA GLY A 125 1.44 2.09 12.17
C GLY A 125 0.45 0.92 12.03
N ASN A 126 0.83 -0.14 11.32
CA ASN A 126 0.00 -1.32 11.06
C ASN A 126 0.05 -2.36 12.18
N ILE A 127 0.71 -2.07 13.31
CA ILE A 127 0.91 -3.01 14.42
C ILE A 127 -0.38 -3.67 14.93
N ARG A 128 -1.53 -2.99 14.81
CA ARG A 128 -2.83 -3.54 15.24
C ARG A 128 -3.25 -4.78 14.45
N GLN A 129 -2.73 -4.96 13.24
CA GLN A 129 -2.97 -6.16 12.43
C GLN A 129 -2.41 -7.44 13.08
N LEU A 130 -1.42 -7.32 13.99
CA LEU A 130 -0.91 -8.48 14.74
C LEU A 130 -1.92 -9.04 15.74
N TYR A 131 -2.78 -8.21 16.33
CA TYR A 131 -3.79 -8.69 17.28
C TYR A 131 -4.82 -9.59 16.59
N CYS A 132 -5.08 -9.32 15.31
CA CYS A 132 -5.93 -10.17 14.49
C CYS A 132 -5.28 -11.54 14.22
N LEU A 133 -3.94 -11.63 14.16
CA LEU A 133 -3.19 -12.88 13.97
C LEU A 133 -3.04 -13.72 15.24
N GLN A 134 -3.25 -13.14 16.43
CA GLN A 134 -3.13 -13.82 17.72
C GLN A 134 -4.46 -14.40 18.23
N SER A 135 -5.56 -14.17 17.50
CA SER A 135 -6.91 -14.59 17.91
C SER A 135 -7.34 -15.94 17.34
N ASP A 136 -6.40 -16.70 16.75
CA ASP A 136 -6.53 -18.12 16.39
C ASP A 136 -5.69 -19.00 17.33
#